data_AF-A0A1F2ZJK4-F1
#
_entry.id   AF-A0A1F2ZJK4-F1
#
_cell.length_a   1.000
_cell.length_b   1.000
_cell.length_c   1.000
_cell.angle_alpha   90.00
_cell.angle_beta   90.00
_cell.angle_gamma   90.00
#
_symmetry.space_group_name_H-M   'P 1'
#
loop_
_entity.id
_entity.type
_entity.pdbx_description
1 polymer ?
#
loop_
_entity_poly.entity_id
_entity_poly.type
_entity_poly.pdbx_seq_one_letter_code
_entity_poly.pdbx_strand_id
1 'polypeptide(L)'
;MNFLASVIRIIYSVILSLLLICVVIFMVNNRDVVNITFHPLPFAIETRMFLIMIAFFLCGLIFGIIVCSKSIIGYVIEKFRSGKKIKNLEKQMSKT
;
A
#
# COMPACT_ATOMS: atom_id res chain seq x y z
N MET A 1 26.87 -18.56 0.19
CA MET A 1 25.53 -18.66 -0.45
C MET A 1 24.91 -17.27 -0.70
N ASN A 2 25.71 -16.23 -0.99
CA ASN A 2 25.25 -14.82 -0.90
C ASN A 2 25.36 -14.04 -2.21
N PHE A 3 26.18 -14.51 -3.16
CA PHE A 3 26.41 -13.82 -4.43
C PHE A 3 25.22 -13.96 -5.38
N LEU A 4 24.75 -15.20 -5.63
CA LEU A 4 23.56 -15.47 -6.46
C LEU A 4 22.31 -14.71 -5.98
N ALA A 5 22.05 -14.70 -4.66
CA ALA A 5 20.93 -13.96 -4.08
C ALA A 5 21.06 -12.44 -4.28
N SER A 6 22.28 -11.91 -4.24
CA SER A 6 22.54 -10.48 -4.48
C SER A 6 22.34 -10.11 -5.95
N VAL A 7 22.84 -10.93 -6.87
CA VAL A 7 22.63 -10.75 -8.32
C VAL A 7 21.14 -10.79 -8.65
N ILE A 8 20.40 -11.76 -8.11
CA ILE A 8 18.94 -11.85 -8.29
C ILE A 8 18.25 -10.59 -7.77
N ARG A 9 18.61 -10.08 -6.59
CA ARG A 9 18.03 -8.82 -6.06
C ARG A 9 18.32 -7.63 -6.97
N ILE A 10 19.52 -7.53 -7.51
CA ILE A 10 19.89 -6.45 -8.44
C ILE A 10 19.04 -6.54 -9.71
N ILE A 11 18.91 -7.74 -10.29
CA ILE A 11 18.09 -7.98 -11.48
C ILE A 11 16.63 -7.57 -11.21
N TYR A 12 16.06 -8.01 -10.08
CA TYR A 12 14.70 -7.62 -9.69
C TYR A 12 14.57 -6.09 -9.53
N SER A 13 15.55 -5.44 -8.93
CA SER A 13 15.56 -3.98 -8.75
C SER A 13 15.59 -3.25 -10.10
N VAL A 14 16.42 -3.70 -11.03
CA VAL A 14 16.51 -3.14 -12.39
C VAL A 14 15.21 -3.31 -13.14
N ILE A 15 14.62 -4.51 -13.12
CA ILE A 15 13.33 -4.79 -13.78
C ILE A 15 12.22 -3.91 -13.18
N LEU A 16 12.17 -3.80 -11.85
CA LEU A 16 11.20 -2.97 -11.15
C LEU A 16 11.35 -1.48 -11.50
N SER A 17 12.59 -0.99 -11.57
CA SER A 17 12.90 0.38 -11.98
C SER A 17 12.45 0.65 -13.42
N LEU A 18 12.73 -0.27 -14.33
CA LEU A 18 12.29 -0.17 -15.73
C LEU A 18 10.76 -0.11 -15.83
N LEU A 19 10.06 -0.96 -15.07
CA LEU A 19 8.60 -0.97 -15.00
C LEU A 19 8.05 0.37 -14.47
N LEU A 20 8.66 0.92 -13.42
CA LEU A 20 8.28 2.22 -12.88
C LEU A 20 8.45 3.35 -13.90
N ILE A 21 9.57 3.36 -14.63
CA ILE A 21 9.82 4.34 -15.69
C ILE A 21 8.73 4.24 -16.78
N CYS A 22 8.40 3.02 -17.22
CA CYS A 22 7.32 2.80 -18.19
C CYS A 22 5.98 3.33 -17.69
N VAL A 23 5.64 3.08 -16.42
CA VAL A 23 4.40 3.60 -15.80
C VAL A 23 4.40 5.12 -15.79
N VAL A 24 5.50 5.77 -15.40
CA VAL A 24 5.60 7.23 -15.37
C VAL A 24 5.47 7.82 -16.78
N ILE A 25 6.16 7.26 -17.77
CA ILE A 25 6.07 7.71 -19.16
C ILE A 25 4.63 7.55 -19.67
N PHE A 26 4.01 6.40 -19.42
CA PHE A 26 2.61 6.16 -19.77
C PHE A 26 1.70 7.22 -19.15
N MET A 27 1.86 7.51 -17.86
CA MET A 27 1.06 8.52 -17.16
C MET A 27 1.25 9.94 -17.70
N VAL A 28 2.49 10.30 -18.08
CA VAL A 28 2.80 11.64 -18.61
C VAL A 28 2.28 11.83 -20.03
N ASN A 29 2.36 10.79 -20.86
CA ASN A 29 1.92 10.82 -22.26
C ASN A 29 0.42 10.62 -22.40
N ASN A 30 -0.18 9.79 -21.55
CA ASN A 30 -1.60 9.46 -21.59
C ASN A 30 -2.39 10.43 -20.69
N ARG A 31 -2.50 11.69 -21.12
CA ARG A 31 -3.28 12.73 -20.44
C ARG A 31 -4.75 12.77 -20.86
N ASP A 32 -5.17 11.78 -21.64
CA ASP A 32 -6.52 11.67 -22.16
C ASP A 32 -7.53 11.64 -21.01
N VAL A 33 -8.63 12.35 -21.25
CA VAL A 33 -9.76 12.37 -20.33
C VAL A 33 -10.55 11.09 -20.56
N VAL A 34 -10.71 10.32 -19.50
CA VAL A 34 -11.50 9.09 -19.48
C VAL A 34 -12.79 9.33 -18.71
N ASN A 35 -13.90 8.83 -19.24
CA ASN A 35 -15.18 8.87 -18.58
C ASN A 35 -15.40 7.55 -17.84
N ILE A 36 -15.46 7.60 -16.50
CA ILE A 36 -15.72 6.44 -15.65
C ILE A 36 -17.20 6.45 -15.29
N THR A 37 -17.94 5.43 -15.75
CA THR A 37 -19.33 5.20 -15.37
C THR A 37 -19.42 4.09 -14.33
N PHE A 38 -20.09 4.35 -13.20
CA PHE A 38 -20.13 3.44 -12.05
C PHE A 38 -21.40 2.59 -12.02
N HIS A 39 -21.55 1.56 -12.84
CA HIS A 39 -22.77 0.75 -12.81
C HIS A 39 -22.93 -0.06 -11.49
N PRO A 40 -24.12 -0.10 -10.85
CA PRO A 40 -25.42 0.43 -11.27
C PRO A 40 -25.71 1.88 -10.83
N LEU A 41 -24.78 2.54 -10.15
CA LEU A 41 -24.96 3.93 -9.73
C LEU A 41 -24.92 4.89 -10.95
N PRO A 42 -25.82 5.87 -11.05
CA PRO A 42 -25.87 6.81 -12.18
C PRO A 42 -24.82 7.93 -12.04
N PHE A 43 -23.58 7.58 -11.66
CA PHE A 43 -22.47 8.51 -11.57
C PHE A 43 -21.53 8.31 -12.76
N ALA A 44 -21.27 9.40 -13.47
CA ALA A 44 -20.24 9.50 -14.49
C ALA A 44 -19.21 10.53 -14.04
N ILE A 45 -17.95 10.12 -13.95
CA ILE A 45 -16.85 10.99 -13.52
C ILE A 45 -15.85 11.08 -14.67
N GLU A 46 -15.65 12.30 -15.15
CA GLU A 46 -14.56 12.60 -16.07
C GLU A 46 -13.28 12.83 -15.28
N THR A 47 -12.27 12.01 -15.53
CA THR A 47 -10.97 12.14 -14.88
C THR A 47 -9.87 11.84 -15.89
N ARG A 48 -8.63 12.08 -15.52
CA ARG A 48 -7.48 11.74 -16.37
C ARG A 48 -6.97 10.36 -16.00
N MET A 49 -6.61 9.56 -16.99
CA MET A 49 -6.14 8.18 -16.80
C MET A 49 -5.00 8.09 -15.78
N PHE A 50 -4.10 9.07 -15.80
CA PHE A 50 -2.98 9.14 -14.87
C PHE A 50 -3.43 9.19 -13.39
N LEU A 51 -4.53 9.86 -13.04
CA LEU A 51 -4.98 9.94 -11.66
C LEU A 51 -5.42 8.58 -11.13
N ILE A 52 -6.09 7.79 -11.98
CA ILE A 52 -6.51 6.42 -11.68
C ILE A 52 -5.26 5.57 -11.42
N MET A 53 -4.27 5.65 -12.31
CA MET A 53 -3.03 4.87 -12.17
C MET A 53 -2.23 5.22 -10.92
N ILE A 54 -2.10 6.51 -10.58
CA ILE A 54 -1.45 6.94 -9.32
C ILE A 54 -2.19 6.35 -8.12
N ALA A 55 -3.52 6.37 -8.13
CA ALA A 55 -4.32 5.83 -7.03
C ALA A 55 -4.09 4.33 -6.85
N PHE A 56 -4.13 3.54 -7.92
CA PHE A 56 -3.84 2.11 -7.86
C PHE A 56 -2.39 1.82 -7.47
N PHE A 57 -1.43 2.60 -7.98
CA PHE A 57 -0.02 2.48 -7.62
C PHE A 57 0.20 2.74 -6.12
N LEU A 58 -0.38 3.82 -5.59
CA LEU A 58 -0.34 4.14 -4.16
C LEU A 58 -0.99 3.04 -3.31
N CYS A 59 -2.16 2.55 -3.71
CA CYS A 59 -2.81 1.43 -3.03
C CYS A 59 -1.93 0.19 -3.02
N GLY A 60 -1.31 -0.17 -4.15
CA GLY A 60 -0.38 -1.28 -4.24
C GLY A 60 0.86 -1.09 -3.38
N LEU A 61 1.41 0.12 -3.33
CA LEU A 61 2.56 0.48 -2.51
C LEU A 61 2.23 0.39 -1.01
N ILE A 62 1.10 0.95 -0.58
CA ILE A 62 0.61 0.86 0.80
C ILE A 62 0.39 -0.61 1.18
N PHE A 63 -0.29 -1.36 0.31
CA PHE A 63 -0.54 -2.79 0.52
C PHE A 63 0.78 -3.57 0.65
N GLY A 64 1.75 -3.30 -0.23
CA GLY A 64 3.08 -3.90 -0.17
C GLY A 64 3.81 -3.59 1.13
N ILE A 65 3.79 -2.32 1.57
CA ILE A 65 4.37 -1.91 2.86
C ILE A 65 3.71 -2.68 4.01
N ILE A 66 2.38 -2.74 4.04
CA ILE A 66 1.64 -3.46 5.08
C ILE A 66 2.05 -4.95 5.08
N VAL A 67 2.02 -5.62 3.92
CA VAL A 67 2.31 -7.06 3.83
C VAL A 67 3.77 -7.38 4.18
N CYS A 68 4.73 -6.56 3.74
CA CYS A 68 6.15 -6.78 4.00
C CYS A 68 6.55 -6.40 5.44
N SER A 69 5.81 -5.51 6.09
CA SER A 69 6.11 -5.02 7.44
C SER A 69 5.53 -5.92 8.54
N LYS A 70 5.69 -7.25 8.41
CA LYS A 70 5.18 -8.23 9.38
C LYS A 70 5.59 -7.93 10.82
N SER A 71 6.80 -7.42 11.03
CA SER A 71 7.30 -7.02 12.36
C SER A 71 6.60 -5.79 12.93
N ILE A 72 6.29 -4.80 12.09
CA ILE A 72 5.61 -3.56 12.49
C ILE A 72 4.16 -3.86 12.87
N ILE A 73 3.47 -4.69 12.08
CA ILE A 73 2.09 -5.10 12.38
C ILE A 73 2.01 -5.90 13.67
N GLY A 74 2.93 -6.84 13.89
CA GLY A 74 2.99 -7.58 15.16
C GLY A 74 3.19 -6.64 16.35
N TYR A 75 4.11 -5.68 16.24
CA TYR A 75 4.36 -4.69 17.28
C TYR A 75 3.12 -3.81 17.57
N VAL A 76 2.44 -3.32 16.53
CA VAL A 76 1.24 -2.47 16.68
C VAL A 76 0.10 -3.25 17.35
N ILE A 77 -0.13 -4.50 16.95
CA ILE A 77 -1.20 -5.34 17.52
C ILE A 77 -0.92 -5.64 19.01
N GLU A 78 0.31 -6.01 19.36
CA GLU A 78 0.68 -6.30 20.76
C GLU A 78 0.57 -5.07 21.66
N LYS A 79 0.94 -3.89 21.14
CA LYS A 79 0.79 -2.62 21.86
C LYS A 79 -0.68 -2.29 22.16
N PHE A 80 -1.56 -2.48 21.19
CA PHE A 80 -3.01 -2.32 21.39
C PHE A 80 -3.57 -3.30 22.42
N ARG A 81 -3.13 -4.57 22.36
CA ARG A 81 -3.59 -5.62 23.27
C ARG A 81 -3.15 -5.36 24.71
N SER A 82 -1.92 -4.88 24.88
CA SER A 82 -1.35 -4.51 26.18
C SER A 82 -2.05 -3.30 26.79
N GLY A 83 -2.39 -2.27 26.00
CA GLY A 83 -3.17 -1.13 26.47
C GLY A 83 -4.56 -1.51 27.00
N LYS A 84 -5.22 -2.49 26.36
CA LYS A 84 -6.52 -3.01 26.83
C LYS A 84 -6.41 -3.78 28.15
N LYS A 85 -5.32 -4.52 28.37
CA LYS A 85 -5.06 -5.22 29.64
C LYS A 85 -4.86 -4.25 30.80
N ILE A 86 -4.06 -3.19 30.59
CA ILE A 86 -3.81 -2.16 31.61
C ILE A 86 -5.13 -1.50 32.05
N LYS A 87 -5.97 -1.12 31.09
CA LYS A 87 -7.28 -0.48 31.38
C LYS A 87 -8.25 -1.39 32.15
N ASN A 88 -8.17 -2.71 31.93
CA ASN A 88 -8.95 -3.67 32.70
C ASN A 88 -8.40 -3.86 34.12
N LEU A 89 -7.08 -3.87 34.30
CA LEU A 89 -6.43 -3.95 35.61
C LEU A 89 -6.73 -2.71 36.47
N GLU A 90 -6.68 -1.51 35.88
CA GLU A 90 -7.10 -0.27 36.57
C GLU A 90 -8.56 -0.33 37.04
N LYS A 91 -9.47 -0.86 36.21
CA LYS A 91 -10.88 -1.05 36.61
C LYS A 91 -11.05 -2.06 37.75
N GLN A 92 -10.18 -3.05 37.87
CA GLN A 92 -10.21 -4.02 38.97
C GLN A 92 -9.65 -3.42 40.26
N MET A 93 -8.55 -2.69 40.19
CA MET A 93 -7.96 -1.99 41.34
C MET A 93 -8.85 -0.86 41.87
N SER A 94 -9.62 -0.19 41.02
CA SER A 94 -10.56 0.87 41.43
C SER A 94 -11.85 0.34 42.06
N LYS A 95 -12.15 -0.96 41.92
CA LYS A 95 -13.37 -1.59 42.48
C LYS A 95 -13.13 -2.34 43.80
N THR A 96 -11.87 -2.46 44.21
CA THR A 96 -11.45 -3.01 45.51
C THR A 96 -11.27 -1.86 46.48
#